data_AF-A0A4P6KDA9-F1
#
_entry.id   AF-A0A4P6KDA9-F1
#
_cell.length_a   1.000
_cell.length_b   1.000
_cell.length_c   1.000
_cell.angle_alpha   90.00
_cell.angle_beta   90.00
_cell.angle_gamma   90.00
#
_symmetry.space_group_name_H-M   'P 1'
#
loop_
_entity.id
_entity.type
_entity.pdbx_description
1 polymer ?
#
loop_
_entity_poly.entity_id
_entity_poly.type
_entity_poly.pdbx_seq_one_letter_code
_entity_poly.pdbx_strand_id
1 'polypeptide(L)'
;MEHLRYVITAKLRRRESFFLTWHPRDTSTNAPRAAGPVTLWVSPSSPIGFEFSSSAPGPLSREWISALMSGSYGTRGLLVIPERAVQSRRAAGE
;
A
#
# COMPACT_ATOMS: atom_id res chain seq x y z
N MET A 1 -2.16 2.25 8.14
CA MET A 1 -1.80 0.86 7.77
C MET A 1 -3.03 -0.03 7.61
N GLU A 2 -4.13 0.26 8.31
CA GLU A 2 -5.39 -0.52 8.24
C GLU A 2 -5.96 -0.61 6.80
N HIS A 3 -5.86 0.46 6.01
CA HIS A 3 -6.28 0.48 4.61
C HIS A 3 -5.51 -0.51 3.73
N LEU A 4 -4.20 -0.67 3.94
CA LEU A 4 -3.39 -1.65 3.20
C LEU A 4 -3.79 -3.08 3.58
N ARG A 5 -4.00 -3.35 4.88
CA ARG A 5 -4.53 -4.64 5.32
C ARG A 5 -5.84 -4.96 4.61
N TYR A 6 -6.76 -4.00 4.53
CA TYR A 6 -8.04 -4.17 3.87
C TYR A 6 -7.88 -4.53 2.39
N VAL A 7 -7.10 -3.74 1.64
CA VAL A 7 -6.88 -3.94 0.20
C VAL A 7 -6.18 -5.27 -0.09
N ILE A 8 -5.11 -5.58 0.64
CA ILE A 8 -4.37 -6.84 0.49
C ILE A 8 -5.29 -8.03 0.79
N THR A 9 -6.02 -8.00 1.91
CA THR A 9 -6.96 -9.06 2.28
C THR A 9 -8.06 -9.23 1.22
N ALA A 10 -8.60 -8.13 0.69
CA ALA A 10 -9.63 -8.17 -0.33
C ALA A 10 -9.15 -8.88 -1.61
N LYS A 11 -7.92 -8.58 -2.08
CA LYS A 11 -7.34 -9.23 -3.27
C LYS A 11 -7.08 -10.72 -3.04
N LEU A 12 -6.50 -11.09 -1.90
CA LEU A 12 -6.21 -12.50 -1.61
C LEU A 12 -7.47 -13.34 -1.45
N ARG A 13 -8.53 -12.79 -0.84
CA ARG A 13 -9.85 -13.45 -0.78
C ARG A 13 -10.48 -13.68 -2.15
N ARG A 14 -10.19 -12.82 -3.13
CA ARG A 14 -10.60 -12.97 -4.53
C ARG A 14 -9.64 -13.86 -5.34
N ARG A 15 -8.64 -14.44 -4.69
CA ARG A 15 -7.56 -15.22 -5.31
C ARG A 15 -6.77 -14.44 -6.37
N GLU A 16 -6.65 -13.13 -6.18
CA GLU A 16 -5.89 -12.26 -7.07
C GLU A 16 -4.44 -12.12 -6.57
N SER A 17 -3.47 -12.55 -7.40
CA SER A 17 -2.06 -12.23 -7.20
C SER A 17 -1.74 -10.82 -7.67
N PHE A 18 -0.81 -10.13 -7.03
CA PHE A 18 -0.44 -8.76 -7.38
C PHE A 18 0.99 -8.41 -6.97
N PHE A 19 1.54 -7.37 -7.58
CA PHE A 19 2.77 -6.74 -7.10
C PHE A 19 2.46 -5.74 -5.99
N LEU A 20 3.17 -5.78 -4.87
CA LEU A 20 3.17 -4.78 -3.81
C LEU A 20 4.46 -3.99 -3.90
N THR A 21 4.36 -2.68 -4.12
CA THR A 21 5.52 -1.80 -4.26
C THR A 21 5.48 -0.71 -3.19
N TRP A 22 6.59 -0.46 -2.50
CA TRP A 22 6.75 0.66 -1.59
C TRP A 22 8.17 1.23 -1.66
N HIS A 23 8.32 2.48 -1.20
CA HIS A 23 9.64 3.06 -0.97
C HIS A 23 9.98 2.90 0.51
N PRO A 24 11.06 2.18 0.87
CA PRO A 24 11.54 2.18 2.24
C PRO A 24 11.84 3.61 2.67
N ARG A 25 11.40 4.01 3.87
CA ARG A 25 12.05 5.16 4.51
C ARG A 25 13.47 4.72 4.83
N ASP A 26 14.43 5.58 4.50
CA ASP A 26 15.82 5.36 4.86
C ASP A 26 15.92 5.19 6.38
N THR A 27 16.27 3.99 6.82
CA THR A 27 16.50 3.67 8.24
C THR A 27 17.99 3.43 8.51
N SER A 28 18.87 3.62 7.52
CA SER A 28 20.30 3.42 7.70
C SER A 28 20.99 4.76 7.94
N THR A 29 21.38 5.00 9.19
CA THR A 29 22.17 6.17 9.63
C THR A 29 23.57 6.23 9.00
N ASN A 30 23.92 5.48 7.94
CA ASN A 30 25.29 5.45 7.39
C ASN A 30 25.42 5.12 5.88
N ALA A 31 24.44 5.48 5.03
CA ALA A 31 24.68 5.46 3.58
C ALA A 31 23.93 6.60 2.85
N PRO A 32 24.60 7.40 1.99
CA PRO A 32 24.00 8.58 1.35
C PRO A 32 23.14 8.24 0.12
N ARG A 33 22.62 7.02 0.00
CA ARG A 33 21.84 6.60 -1.17
C ARG A 33 20.46 6.14 -0.73
N ALA A 34 19.47 6.98 -1.00
CA ALA A 34 18.05 6.63 -0.84
C ALA A 34 17.79 5.25 -1.47
N ALA A 35 17.33 4.30 -0.67
CA ALA A 35 17.00 2.97 -1.14
C ALA A 35 15.93 3.07 -2.24
N GLY A 36 16.11 2.31 -3.32
CA GLY A 36 15.13 2.22 -4.41
C GLY A 36 13.79 1.64 -3.93
N PRO A 37 12.73 1.71 -4.77
CA PRO A 37 11.48 1.02 -4.46
C PRO A 37 11.73 -0.47 -4.28
N VAL A 38 11.04 -1.06 -3.30
CA VAL A 38 10.97 -2.50 -3.11
C VAL A 38 9.66 -2.98 -3.70
N THR A 39 9.72 -4.05 -4.50
CA THR A 39 8.55 -4.71 -5.10
C THR A 39 8.53 -6.18 -4.69
N LEU A 40 7.40 -6.62 -4.13
CA LEU A 40 7.12 -8.02 -3.82
C LEU A 40 6.01 -8.54 -4.72
N TRP A 41 6.12 -9.79 -5.16
CA TRP A 41 4.99 -10.51 -5.71
C TRP A 41 4.25 -11.23 -4.58
N VAL A 42 2.94 -11.03 -4.50
CA VAL A 42 2.09 -11.61 -3.45
C VAL A 42 1.03 -12.50 -4.11
N SER A 43 0.92 -13.73 -3.62
CA SER A 43 -0.07 -14.70 -4.09
C SER A 43 -1.03 -15.11 -2.97
N PRO A 44 -2.24 -15.64 -3.29
CA PRO A 44 -3.21 -16.10 -2.30
C PRO A 44 -2.71 -17.18 -1.33
N SER A 45 -1.64 -17.89 -1.69
CA SER A 45 -1.00 -18.92 -0.85
C SER A 45 0.13 -18.39 0.02
N SER A 46 0.46 -17.09 -0.09
CA SER A 46 1.54 -16.47 0.69
C SER A 46 1.07 -16.23 2.14
N PRO A 47 1.83 -16.63 3.16
CA PRO A 47 1.54 -16.22 4.53
C PRO A 47 1.81 -14.72 4.68
N ILE A 48 0.85 -13.97 5.23
CA ILE A 48 0.99 -12.52 5.44
C ILE A 48 0.62 -12.18 6.88
N GLY A 49 1.58 -11.58 7.59
CA GLY A 49 1.37 -10.94 8.88
C GLY A 49 1.21 -9.43 8.75
N PHE A 50 0.45 -8.82 9.65
CA PHE A 50 0.35 -7.38 9.78
C PHE A 50 0.73 -6.98 11.19
N GLU A 51 1.70 -6.10 11.31
CA GLU A 51 2.08 -5.49 12.58
C GLU A 51 1.64 -4.03 12.59
N PHE A 52 1.01 -3.62 13.69
CA PHE A 52 0.46 -2.29 13.86
C PHE A 52 1.08 -1.62 15.08
N SER A 53 1.43 -0.34 14.95
CA SER A 53 1.96 0.46 16.06
C SER A 53 0.89 0.89 17.08
N SER A 54 -0.40 0.69 16.77
CA SER A 54 -1.53 1.02 17.64
C SER A 54 -2.53 -0.14 17.65
N SER A 55 -3.12 -0.38 18.82
CA SER A 55 -4.16 -1.40 19.02
C SER A 55 -5.55 -0.95 18.54
N ALA A 56 -5.80 0.36 18.46
CA ALA A 56 -7.07 0.91 17.99
C ALA A 56 -7.04 1.13 16.47
N PRO A 57 -7.92 0.48 15.68
CA PRO A 57 -8.03 0.76 14.26
C PRO A 57 -8.58 2.19 14.05
N GLY A 58 -7.78 3.04 13.42
CA GLY A 58 -8.22 4.38 13.02
C GLY A 58 -9.31 4.35 11.95
N PRO A 59 -10.00 5.49 11.72
CA PRO A 59 -11.05 5.56 10.71
C PRO A 59 -10.53 5.23 9.31
N LEU A 60 -11.33 4.47 8.55
CA LEU A 60 -11.02 4.06 7.18
C LEU A 60 -11.59 5.06 6.18
N SER A 61 -10.74 5.83 5.49
CA SER A 61 -11.11 6.56 4.27
C SER A 61 -11.44 5.58 3.14
N ARG A 62 -12.68 5.68 2.64
CA ARG A 62 -13.17 4.90 1.50
C ARG A 62 -12.50 5.32 0.20
N GLU A 63 -12.21 6.61 0.06
CA GLU A 63 -11.60 7.22 -1.10
C GLU A 63 -10.18 6.68 -1.30
N TRP A 64 -9.42 6.60 -0.20
CA TRP A 64 -8.06 6.07 -0.25
C TRP A 64 -8.04 4.57 -0.52
N ILE A 65 -8.95 3.79 0.09
CA ILE A 65 -9.14 2.36 -0.23
C ILE A 65 -9.46 2.18 -1.72
N SER A 66 -10.37 2.97 -2.27
CA SER A 66 -10.75 2.90 -3.68
C SER A 66 -9.57 3.21 -4.60
N ALA A 67 -8.78 4.25 -4.28
CA ALA A 67 -7.59 4.60 -5.04
C ALA A 67 -6.52 3.47 -5.00
N LEU A 68 -6.31 2.86 -3.83
CA LEU A 68 -5.39 1.73 -3.66
C LEU A 68 -5.87 0.48 -4.42
N MET A 69 -7.16 0.13 -4.32
CA MET A 69 -7.75 -0.98 -5.06
C MET A 69 -7.63 -0.78 -6.56
N SER A 70 -8.02 0.41 -7.06
CA SER A 70 -7.95 0.73 -8.49
C SER A 70 -6.51 0.67 -9.01
N GLY A 71 -5.56 1.28 -8.28
CA GLY A 71 -4.14 1.22 -8.63
C GLY A 71 -3.57 -0.21 -8.64
N SER A 72 -4.10 -1.11 -7.81
CA SER A 72 -3.60 -2.49 -7.69
C SER A 72 -3.74 -3.34 -8.94
N TYR A 73 -4.63 -2.97 -9.87
CA TYR A 73 -4.83 -3.70 -11.13
C TYR A 73 -3.89 -3.23 -12.25
N GLY A 74 -3.14 -2.14 -12.06
CA GLY A 74 -2.18 -1.65 -13.03
C GLY A 74 -0.87 -2.45 -13.05
N THR A 75 -0.05 -2.24 -14.08
CA THR A 75 1.25 -2.94 -14.28
C THR A 75 2.21 -2.81 -13.09
N ARG A 76 2.14 -1.72 -12.33
CA ARG A 76 2.99 -1.47 -11.14
C ARG A 76 2.46 -2.15 -9.87
N GLY A 77 1.26 -2.73 -9.95
CA GLY A 77 0.54 -3.32 -8.83
C GLY A 77 0.12 -2.31 -7.75
N LEU A 78 -0.10 -2.81 -6.54
CA LEU A 78 -0.45 -2.02 -5.37
C LEU A 78 0.76 -1.17 -4.94
N LEU A 79 0.69 0.13 -5.22
CA LEU A 79 1.67 1.10 -4.74
C LEU A 79 1.25 1.66 -3.38
N VAL A 80 2.13 1.54 -2.39
CA VAL A 80 1.93 2.17 -1.08
C VAL A 80 2.18 3.67 -1.19
N ILE A 81 1.09 4.44 -1.21
CA ILE A 81 1.10 5.91 -1.24
C ILE A 81 0.51 6.48 0.04
N PRO A 82 0.95 7.64 0.54
CA PRO A 82 0.32 8.26 1.70
C PRO A 82 -1.07 8.80 1.36
N GLU A 83 -2.00 8.75 2.31
CA GLU A 83 -3.41 9.20 2.12
C GLU A 83 -3.52 10.62 1.56
N ARG A 84 -2.68 11.53 2.07
CA ARG A 84 -2.58 12.92 1.58
C ARG A 84 -2.36 13.01 0.07
N ALA A 85 -1.63 12.08 -0.54
CA ALA A 85 -1.37 12.11 -1.98
C ALA A 85 -2.62 11.87 -2.83
N VAL A 86 -3.63 11.15 -2.30
CA VAL A 86 -4.92 10.99 -2.98
C VAL A 86 -5.75 12.25 -2.87
N GLN A 87 -5.70 12.93 -1.72
CA GLN A 87 -6.37 14.22 -1.52
C GLN A 87 -5.78 15.30 -2.43
N SER A 88 -4.45 15.35 -2.57
CA SER A 88 -3.75 16.30 -3.46
C SER A 88 -4.09 16.13 -4.94
N ARG A 89 -4.29 14.89 -5.43
CA ARG A 89 -4.68 14.66 -6.84
C ARG A 89 -6.08 15.16 -7.16
N ARG A 90 -6.97 15.26 -6.17
CA ARG A 90 -8.30 15.82 -6.37
C ARG A 90 -8.26 17.34 -6.41
N ALA A 91 -7.55 17.96 -5.47
CA ALA A 91 -7.40 19.42 -5.42
C ALA A 91 -6.71 20.02 -6.67
N ALA A 92 -5.99 19.22 -7.45
CA ALA A 92 -5.35 19.64 -8.70
C ALA A 92 -6.21 19.32 -9.96
N GLY A 93 -7.34 18.64 -9.81
CA GLY A 93 -8.27 18.28 -10.89
C GLY A 93 -9.63 18.96 -10.80
N GLU A 94 -9.80 19.90 -9.86
CA GLU A 94 -10.86 20.91 -9.77
C GLU A 94 -10.27 22.29 -10.09
#